data_AF-A0AAE0HXY4-F1
#
_entry.id   AF-A0AAE0HXY4-F1
#
_cell.length_a   1.000
_cell.length_b   1.000
_cell.length_c   1.000
_cell.angle_alpha   90.00
_cell.angle_beta   90.00
_cell.angle_gamma   90.00
#
_symmetry.space_group_name_H-M   'P 1'
#
loop_
_entity.id
_entity.type
_entity.pdbx_description
1 polymer ?
#
loop_
_entity_poly.entity_id
_entity_poly.type
_entity_poly.pdbx_seq_one_letter_code
_entity_poly.pdbx_strand_id
1 'polypeptide(L)'
;MTSQQPQAANGQSVAAVDKSSTMLSATYISSSGQNAPFSVSQQLSLPTAQPPTTQEQKSRYLRGLRTAEAFVQEQINKELTQRMEEDKARAEPSEGGSRAKRKAVDDEAEEENYGEEVVVED
;
A
#
# COMPACT_ATOMS: atom_id res chain seq x y z
N MET A 1 59.82 35.28 -27.19
CA MET A 1 59.24 34.37 -28.18
C MET A 1 57.96 33.80 -27.61
N THR A 2 56.84 34.37 -28.06
CA THR A 2 55.46 33.97 -27.80
C THR A 2 55.15 32.66 -28.53
N SER A 3 54.46 31.72 -27.87
CA SER A 3 53.61 30.69 -28.49
C SER A 3 52.79 30.07 -27.35
N GLN A 4 51.60 30.58 -27.04
CA GLN A 4 50.31 30.39 -27.74
C GLN A 4 49.63 29.06 -27.36
N GLN A 5 48.60 29.25 -26.55
CA GLN A 5 47.50 28.37 -26.16
C GLN A 5 46.79 27.75 -27.37
N PRO A 6 46.25 26.53 -27.24
CA PRO A 6 45.03 26.17 -27.96
C PRO A 6 43.80 26.40 -27.07
N GLN A 7 42.92 27.28 -27.53
CA GLN A 7 41.54 27.36 -27.09
C GLN A 7 40.81 26.10 -27.60
N ALA A 8 40.10 25.42 -26.71
CA ALA A 8 39.07 24.46 -27.09
C ALA A 8 37.70 25.04 -26.68
N ALA A 9 36.77 24.88 -27.60
CA ALA A 9 35.56 25.66 -27.75
C ALA A 9 34.51 25.45 -26.66
N ASN A 10 33.77 26.54 -26.47
CA ASN A 10 32.47 26.64 -25.84
C ASN A 10 31.48 25.61 -26.43
N GLY A 11 30.82 24.83 -25.57
CA GLY A 11 29.81 23.86 -25.94
C GLY A 11 28.80 23.69 -24.80
N GLN A 12 27.66 24.35 -24.97
CA GLN A 12 26.47 24.35 -24.13
C GLN A 12 26.12 23.03 -23.43
N SER A 13 25.79 23.17 -22.14
CA SER A 13 24.53 22.70 -21.53
C SER A 13 23.98 21.36 -22.06
N VAL A 14 24.20 20.31 -21.28
CA VAL A 14 23.06 19.55 -20.78
C VAL A 14 23.18 19.48 -19.27
N ALA A 15 22.37 20.30 -18.59
CA ALA A 15 22.12 20.12 -17.18
C ALA A 15 21.69 18.67 -16.97
N ALA A 16 22.57 17.86 -16.38
CA ALA A 16 22.12 16.70 -15.63
C ALA A 16 21.31 17.26 -14.48
N VAL A 17 20.02 17.50 -14.73
CA VAL A 17 19.04 17.66 -13.66
C VAL A 17 19.09 16.33 -12.93
N ASP A 18 19.85 16.29 -11.84
CA ASP A 18 19.72 15.27 -10.83
C ASP A 18 18.24 15.22 -10.44
N LYS A 19 17.53 14.26 -11.03
CA LYS A 19 16.18 13.88 -10.62
C LYS A 19 16.33 13.22 -9.26
N SER A 20 16.48 14.03 -8.22
CA SER A 20 16.31 13.59 -6.85
C SER A 20 14.89 13.04 -6.71
N SER A 21 14.79 11.73 -6.72
CA SER A 21 13.54 11.02 -6.69
C SER A 21 13.13 10.81 -5.24
N THR A 22 12.16 11.56 -4.74
CA THR A 22 11.60 11.32 -3.39
C THR A 22 10.63 10.14 -3.45
N MET A 23 10.77 9.18 -2.54
CA MET A 23 9.94 7.98 -2.48
C MET A 23 9.03 8.02 -1.26
N LEU A 24 7.76 7.66 -1.42
CA LEU A 24 6.85 7.33 -0.34
C LEU A 24 6.85 5.81 -0.18
N SER A 25 7.19 5.30 0.99
CA SER A 25 7.22 3.86 1.25
C SER A 25 6.55 3.50 2.56
N ALA A 26 6.03 2.28 2.61
CA ALA A 26 5.47 1.66 3.79
C ALA A 26 5.94 0.21 3.86
N THR A 27 6.19 -0.28 5.08
CA THR A 27 6.56 -1.67 5.35
C THR A 27 5.64 -2.22 6.42
N TYR A 28 5.02 -3.35 6.11
CA TYR A 28 4.19 -4.10 7.04
C TYR A 28 4.96 -5.31 7.57
N ILE A 29 4.86 -5.53 8.88
CA ILE A 29 5.47 -6.67 9.58
C ILE A 29 4.39 -7.26 10.49
N SER A 30 4.09 -8.54 10.32
CA SER A 30 3.15 -9.27 11.19
C SER A 30 3.86 -9.88 12.39
N SER A 31 3.23 -9.84 13.56
CA SER A 31 3.74 -10.43 14.80
C SER A 31 3.46 -11.93 14.93
N SER A 32 2.47 -12.47 14.21
CA SER A 32 2.10 -13.89 14.30
C SER A 32 3.01 -14.81 13.47
N GLY A 33 3.86 -14.24 12.61
CA GLY A 33 4.74 -14.99 11.70
C GLY A 33 4.04 -15.76 10.59
N GLN A 34 2.70 -15.73 10.55
CA GLN A 34 1.89 -16.44 9.56
C GLN A 34 1.87 -15.75 8.19
N ASN A 35 2.14 -14.45 8.18
CA ASN A 35 2.12 -13.58 7.02
C ASN A 35 3.51 -12.95 6.83
N ALA A 36 4.14 -13.17 5.67
CA ALA A 36 5.46 -12.63 5.36
C ALA A 36 5.44 -11.09 5.28
N PRO A 37 6.49 -10.36 5.72
CA PRO A 37 6.54 -8.91 5.56
C PRO A 37 6.34 -8.47 4.11
N PHE A 38 5.74 -7.30 3.90
CA PHE A 38 5.66 -6.68 2.57
C PHE A 38 5.98 -5.20 2.62
N SER A 39 6.42 -4.66 1.49
CA SER A 39 6.70 -3.24 1.32
C SER A 39 6.03 -2.71 0.06
N VAL A 40 5.48 -1.51 0.17
CA VAL A 40 4.94 -0.75 -0.96
C VAL A 40 5.76 0.53 -1.08
N SER A 41 6.17 0.88 -2.30
CA SER A 41 6.95 2.08 -2.57
C SER A 41 6.41 2.77 -3.82
N GLN A 42 6.20 4.08 -3.72
CA GLN A 42 5.78 4.92 -4.84
C GLN A 42 6.77 6.07 -5.02
N GLN A 43 7.25 6.21 -6.25
CA GLN A 43 8.09 7.33 -6.63
C GLN A 43 7.26 8.60 -6.81
N LEU A 44 7.66 9.68 -6.15
CA LEU A 44 7.14 11.01 -6.39
C LEU A 44 7.89 11.63 -7.57
N SER A 45 7.17 11.93 -8.65
CA SER A 45 7.72 12.69 -9.78
C SER A 45 7.86 14.16 -9.38
N LEU A 46 9.03 14.53 -8.86
CA LEU A 46 9.33 15.90 -8.46
C LEU A 46 10.27 16.58 -9.46
N PRO A 47 10.05 17.85 -9.79
CA PRO A 47 10.91 18.56 -10.73
C PRO A 47 12.32 18.90 -10.19
N THR A 48 12.57 18.88 -8.87
CA THR A 48 13.82 19.44 -8.31
C THR A 48 14.25 18.81 -6.98
N ALA A 49 15.57 18.72 -6.77
CA ALA A 49 16.23 18.40 -5.48
C ALA A 49 16.10 19.47 -4.41
N GLN A 50 15.56 20.63 -4.78
CA GLN A 50 15.34 21.73 -3.87
C GLN A 50 13.89 21.76 -3.37
N PRO A 51 13.68 22.18 -2.10
CA PRO A 51 12.34 22.39 -1.58
C PRO A 51 11.58 23.39 -2.47
N PRO A 52 10.27 23.18 -2.67
CA PRO A 52 9.47 24.03 -3.54
C PRO A 52 9.47 25.47 -3.04
N THR A 53 9.97 26.40 -3.85
CA THR A 53 10.12 27.81 -3.50
C THR A 53 8.94 28.66 -3.97
N THR A 54 8.21 28.23 -4.99
CA THR A 54 7.01 28.92 -5.50
C THR A 54 5.71 28.25 -5.04
N GLN A 55 4.61 29.01 -5.01
CA GLN A 55 3.28 28.47 -4.71
C GLN A 55 2.88 27.37 -5.70
N GLU A 56 3.18 27.55 -6.99
CA GLU A 56 2.86 26.56 -8.02
C GLU A 56 3.62 25.24 -7.80
N GLN A 57 4.91 25.31 -7.46
CA GLN A 57 5.71 24.14 -7.14
C GLN A 57 5.17 23.41 -5.92
N LYS A 58 4.77 24.14 -4.86
CA LYS A 58 4.13 23.56 -3.68
C LYS A 58 2.82 22.86 -4.03
N SER A 59 1.95 23.48 -4.82
CA SER A 59 0.68 22.88 -5.25
C SER A 59 0.88 21.66 -6.15
N ARG A 60 1.89 21.64 -7.03
CA ARG A 60 2.25 20.44 -7.82
C ARG A 60 2.80 19.32 -6.93
N TYR A 61 3.69 19.64 -6.00
CA TYR A 61 4.24 18.69 -5.02
C TYR A 61 3.12 18.02 -4.21
N LEU A 62 2.25 18.82 -3.58
CA LEU A 62 1.18 18.29 -2.72
C LEU A 62 0.16 17.45 -3.49
N ARG A 63 -0.13 17.80 -4.75
CA ARG A 63 -0.95 16.97 -5.62
C ARG A 63 -0.30 15.62 -5.90
N GLY A 64 0.98 15.62 -6.29
CA GLY A 64 1.74 14.38 -6.50
C GLY A 64 1.81 13.51 -5.25
N LEU A 65 2.02 14.12 -4.09
CA LEU A 65 2.05 13.41 -2.80
C LEU A 65 0.70 12.76 -2.48
N ARG A 66 -0.41 13.49 -2.61
CA ARG A 66 -1.76 12.94 -2.38
C ARG A 66 -2.10 11.79 -3.32
N THR A 67 -1.71 11.90 -4.59
CA THR A 67 -1.89 10.81 -5.56
C THR A 67 -1.07 9.58 -5.17
N ALA A 68 0.18 9.77 -4.76
CA ALA A 68 1.02 8.67 -4.32
C ALA A 68 0.53 8.03 -3.02
N GLU A 69 0.01 8.84 -2.09
CA GLU A 69 -0.61 8.38 -0.85
C GLU A 69 -1.82 7.49 -1.14
N ALA A 70 -2.76 7.95 -1.99
CA ALA A 70 -3.92 7.17 -2.38
C ALA A 70 -3.52 5.83 -3.03
N PHE A 71 -2.51 5.83 -3.90
CA PHE A 71 -1.98 4.61 -4.51
C PHE A 71 -1.38 3.66 -3.47
N VAL A 72 -0.50 4.15 -2.58
CA VAL A 72 0.13 3.32 -1.55
C VAL A 72 -0.94 2.73 -0.63
N GLN A 73 -1.94 3.53 -0.25
CA GLN A 73 -3.08 3.08 0.56
C GLN A 73 -3.88 1.98 -0.13
N GLU A 74 -4.20 2.13 -1.41
CA GLU A 74 -4.90 1.12 -2.20
C GLU A 74 -4.14 -0.21 -2.21
N GLN A 75 -2.82 -0.17 -2.47
CA GLN A 75 -2.00 -1.39 -2.50
C GLN A 75 -1.93 -2.08 -1.13
N ILE A 76 -1.78 -1.30 -0.05
CA ILE A 76 -1.78 -1.85 1.31
C ILE A 76 -3.14 -2.50 1.60
N ASN A 77 -4.25 -1.82 1.31
CA ASN A 77 -5.58 -2.37 1.56
C ASN A 77 -5.83 -3.65 0.78
N LYS A 78 -5.41 -3.70 -0.49
CA LYS A 78 -5.49 -4.90 -1.32
C LYS A 78 -4.72 -6.06 -0.70
N GLU A 79 -3.46 -5.84 -0.35
CA GLU A 79 -2.58 -6.86 0.24
C GLU A 79 -3.12 -7.37 1.58
N LEU A 80 -3.57 -6.48 2.46
CA LEU A 80 -4.15 -6.87 3.74
C LEU A 80 -5.47 -7.64 3.56
N THR A 81 -6.31 -7.23 2.60
CA THR A 81 -7.57 -7.93 2.31
C THR A 81 -7.31 -9.34 1.81
N GLN A 82 -6.38 -9.51 0.86
CA GLN A 82 -5.98 -10.82 0.38
C GLN A 82 -5.50 -11.72 1.52
N ARG A 83 -4.68 -11.19 2.45
CA ARG A 83 -4.18 -11.98 3.59
C ARG A 83 -5.27 -12.33 4.59
N MET A 84 -6.26 -11.45 4.80
CA MET A 84 -7.43 -11.80 5.63
C MET A 84 -8.23 -12.94 5.00
N GLU A 85 -8.36 -12.98 3.68
CA GLU A 85 -9.01 -14.08 2.97
C GLU A 85 -8.20 -15.39 3.07
N GLU A 86 -6.88 -15.31 2.91
CA GLU A 86 -5.97 -16.46 3.10
C GLU A 86 -6.01 -16.99 4.54
N ASP A 87 -6.00 -16.10 5.53
CA ASP A 87 -6.10 -16.45 6.95
C ASP A 87 -7.49 -17.04 7.27
N LYS A 88 -8.57 -16.51 6.68
CA LYS A 88 -9.91 -17.09 6.80
C LYS A 88 -9.94 -18.50 6.22
N ALA A 89 -9.43 -18.71 5.00
CA ALA A 89 -9.39 -20.02 4.37
C ALA A 89 -8.54 -21.04 5.16
N ARG A 90 -7.51 -20.59 5.87
CA ARG A 90 -6.70 -21.43 6.77
C ARG A 90 -7.42 -21.76 8.08
N ALA A 91 -8.21 -20.82 8.59
CA ALA A 91 -8.98 -20.98 9.83
C ALA A 91 -10.27 -21.79 9.62
N GLU A 92 -10.85 -21.76 8.41
CA GLU A 92 -11.92 -22.66 8.03
C GLU A 92 -11.38 -24.10 8.06
N PRO A 93 -11.87 -24.95 8.97
CA PRO A 93 -11.47 -26.35 9.00
C PRO A 93 -11.84 -26.98 7.67
N SER A 94 -10.83 -27.45 6.93
CA SER A 94 -10.99 -28.48 5.91
C SER A 94 -12.10 -29.44 6.35
N GLU A 95 -13.05 -29.71 5.45
CA GLU A 95 -14.31 -30.45 5.61
C GLU A 95 -14.24 -31.87 6.22
N GLY A 96 -13.21 -32.22 6.98
CA GLY A 96 -13.09 -33.46 7.77
C GLY A 96 -12.95 -33.26 9.29
N GLY A 97 -12.92 -32.02 9.79
CA GLY A 97 -12.79 -31.77 11.24
C GLY A 97 -14.13 -31.78 11.98
N SER A 98 -14.40 -32.78 12.83
CA SER A 98 -15.64 -32.99 13.62
C SER A 98 -16.12 -31.83 14.50
N ARG A 99 -15.45 -30.67 14.48
CA ARG A 99 -15.81 -29.42 15.17
C ARG A 99 -16.52 -28.43 14.23
N ALA A 100 -16.18 -28.42 12.94
CA ALA A 100 -16.83 -27.62 11.90
C ALA A 100 -18.29 -28.03 11.71
N LYS A 101 -18.52 -29.35 11.63
CA LYS A 101 -19.85 -29.94 11.46
C LYS A 101 -20.77 -29.68 12.65
N ARG A 102 -20.21 -29.41 13.84
CA ARG A 102 -21.02 -29.04 15.02
C ARG A 102 -21.41 -27.57 14.98
N LYS A 103 -20.51 -26.67 14.58
CA LYS A 103 -20.82 -25.25 14.47
C LYS A 103 -21.75 -24.94 13.28
N ALA A 104 -21.59 -25.64 12.16
CA ALA A 104 -22.51 -25.48 11.02
C ALA A 104 -23.94 -25.98 11.33
N VAL A 105 -24.08 -27.03 12.16
CA VAL A 105 -25.40 -27.51 12.63
C VAL A 105 -26.00 -26.56 13.68
N ASP A 106 -25.17 -25.84 14.43
CA ASP A 106 -25.56 -24.82 15.41
C ASP A 106 -26.05 -23.55 14.71
N ASP A 107 -25.29 -23.04 13.73
CA ASP A 107 -25.62 -21.84 12.97
C ASP A 107 -26.88 -22.06 12.09
N GLU A 108 -27.06 -23.22 11.44
CA GLU A 108 -28.27 -23.55 10.65
C GLU A 108 -29.53 -23.68 11.54
N ALA A 109 -29.39 -24.21 12.76
CA ALA A 109 -30.49 -24.30 13.72
C ALA A 109 -30.88 -22.93 14.29
N GLU A 110 -29.93 -21.98 14.41
CA GLU A 110 -30.20 -20.60 14.83
C GLU A 110 -30.85 -19.75 13.71
N GLU A 111 -30.58 -20.04 12.43
CA GLU A 111 -31.20 -19.35 11.28
C GLU A 111 -32.67 -19.78 11.05
N GLU A 112 -33.02 -21.05 11.27
CA GLU A 112 -34.42 -21.53 11.12
C GLU A 112 -35.37 -21.00 12.20
N ASN A 113 -34.85 -20.46 13.31
CA ASN A 113 -35.63 -19.85 14.39
C ASN A 113 -35.65 -18.31 14.34
N TYR A 114 -35.06 -17.71 13.30
CA TYR A 114 -35.00 -16.26 13.15
C TYR A 114 -36.31 -15.71 12.57
N GLY A 115 -37.36 -15.66 13.40
CA GLY A 115 -38.65 -15.09 13.00
C GLY A 115 -39.85 -15.40 13.89
N GLU A 116 -39.72 -16.29 14.86
CA GLU A 116 -40.75 -16.56 15.86
C GLU A 116 -40.22 -16.09 17.22
N GLU A 117 -40.77 -14.99 17.76
CA GLU A 117 -40.48 -14.62 19.13
C GLU A 117 -40.94 -15.80 20.01
N VAL A 118 -40.00 -16.50 20.64
CA VAL A 118 -40.33 -17.48 21.69
C VAL A 118 -40.91 -16.67 22.84
N VAL A 119 -42.22 -16.44 22.81
CA VAL A 119 -42.97 -15.93 23.94
C VAL A 119 -42.93 -17.04 24.98
N VAL A 120 -42.05 -16.87 25.96
CA VAL A 120 -42.04 -17.67 27.19
C VAL A 120 -43.23 -17.20 28.01
N GLU A 121 -44.37 -17.87 27.91
CA GLU A 121 -45.49 -17.67 28.84
C GLU A 121 -45.17 -18.40 30.16
N ASP A 122 -45.40 -17.69 31.28
CA ASP A 122 -45.11 -18.00 32.70
C ASP A 122 -45.58 -19.39 33.20
#